data_AF-A0A7W1EN31-F1
#
_entry.id   AF-A0A7W1EN31-F1
#
_cell.length_a   1.000
_cell.length_b   1.000
_cell.length_c   1.000
_cell.angle_alpha   90.00
_cell.angle_beta   90.00
_cell.angle_gamma   90.00
#
_symmetry.space_group_name_H-M   'P 1'
#
loop_
_entity.id
_entity.type
_entity.pdbx_description
1 polymer ?
#
loop_
_entity_poly.entity_id
_entity_poly.type
_entity_poly.pdbx_seq_one_letter_code
_entity_poly.pdbx_strand_id
1 'polypeptide(L)'
;MMDDMMRGGTSGPATSTSADAAPLSAVVALTDERRRFEQWLEALEARRAATPERVFLRVHADYSARRDAAAEQLLGHVGALRGELSVLAARLTELHDAELAARDALAEAELRAHVGELESGAWERTARDGEQQVSELVAQQRALDAEITRARELLQEAERPSNRSGVSMPAEPTVSAVPDSAEASVHVPEAVAPLNVAEEPGLAPPMETWPDPPTELPASVIAAEVELLNEEQGMPESSAPDTTSAPRRSNGFDEIAFVTSVVDTPSGSIDLAPTEPGDEHARRDSFAMQGMEDGIVNLTDEQSGGALEGTAPGRHGKPLAANVTGNVPIVLRDKPLEAVKSLKCGECGAANYPTEWYCERCGSELASL
;
A
#
# COMPACT_ATOMS: atom_id res chain seq x y z
N MET A 1 -34.36 6.18 33.30
CA MET A 1 -33.65 4.88 33.36
C MET A 1 -32.99 4.52 32.02
N MET A 2 -32.59 5.51 31.21
CA MET A 2 -31.98 5.28 29.87
C MET A 2 -30.65 6.04 29.69
N ASP A 3 -30.13 6.71 30.73
CA ASP A 3 -28.88 7.50 30.69
C ASP A 3 -27.63 6.72 31.17
N ASP A 4 -27.78 5.44 31.51
CA ASP A 4 -26.73 4.66 32.20
C ASP A 4 -26.07 3.58 31.30
N MET A 5 -26.17 3.71 29.98
CA MET A 5 -25.59 2.74 29.02
C MET A 5 -24.52 3.30 28.08
N MET A 6 -24.18 4.60 28.15
CA MET A 6 -23.14 5.22 27.29
C MET A 6 -21.80 5.44 28.01
N ARG A 7 -21.51 4.68 29.08
CA ARG A 7 -20.19 4.61 29.73
C ARG A 7 -19.48 3.29 29.39
N GLY A 8 -19.48 2.93 28.11
CA GLY A 8 -18.55 1.92 27.58
C GLY A 8 -17.14 2.47 27.71
N GLY A 9 -16.34 1.85 28.58
CA GLY A 9 -15.03 2.32 28.99
C GLY A 9 -14.13 2.65 27.80
N THR A 10 -13.67 3.90 27.76
CA THR A 10 -12.46 4.31 27.08
C THR A 10 -11.29 3.55 27.73
N SER A 11 -11.06 2.33 27.29
CA SER A 11 -9.75 1.70 27.41
C SER A 11 -8.80 2.60 26.63
N GLY A 12 -8.20 3.56 27.33
CA GLY A 12 -7.23 4.46 26.74
C GLY A 12 -6.14 3.66 26.02
N PRO A 13 -5.58 4.16 24.91
CA PRO A 13 -4.55 3.47 24.16
C PRO A 13 -3.36 3.24 25.07
N ALA A 14 -3.30 2.04 25.65
CA ALA A 14 -2.20 1.60 26.50
C ALA A 14 -0.96 1.48 25.63
N THR A 15 -0.15 2.55 25.60
CA THR A 15 1.31 2.51 25.68
C THR A 15 2.00 1.24 25.14
N SER A 16 1.72 0.83 23.90
CA SER A 16 2.37 -0.30 23.23
C SER A 16 3.82 0.02 22.86
N THR A 17 4.19 1.31 22.85
CA THR A 17 5.50 1.82 22.43
C THR A 17 6.68 1.26 23.24
N SER A 18 6.47 0.77 24.47
CA SER A 18 7.58 0.30 25.32
C SER A 18 8.16 -1.06 24.90
N ALA A 19 7.34 -1.96 24.37
CA ALA A 19 7.80 -3.29 23.97
C ALA A 19 8.53 -3.25 22.62
N ASP A 20 8.02 -2.43 21.70
CA ASP A 20 8.55 -2.25 20.35
C ASP A 20 9.81 -1.33 20.34
N ALA A 21 10.03 -0.53 21.38
CA ALA A 21 11.25 0.26 21.51
C ALA A 21 12.52 -0.58 21.75
N ALA A 22 12.39 -1.76 22.35
CA ALA A 22 13.52 -2.64 22.64
C ALA A 22 14.22 -3.17 21.37
N PRO A 23 13.52 -3.77 20.38
CA PRO A 23 14.16 -4.22 19.13
C PRO A 23 14.78 -3.07 18.34
N LEU A 24 14.11 -1.91 18.28
CA LEU A 24 14.64 -0.72 17.60
C LEU A 24 15.95 -0.23 18.24
N SER A 25 16.02 -0.17 19.57
CA SER A 25 17.23 0.24 20.28
C SER A 25 18.40 -0.72 20.07
N ALA A 26 18.12 -2.03 19.95
CA ALA A 26 19.13 -3.04 19.67
C ALA A 26 19.71 -2.89 18.25
N VAL A 27 18.87 -2.61 17.26
CA VAL A 27 19.32 -2.37 15.87
C VAL A 27 20.24 -1.16 15.79
N VAL A 28 19.90 -0.06 16.48
CA VAL A 28 20.75 1.14 16.55
C VAL A 28 22.10 0.80 17.18
N ALA A 29 22.10 0.11 18.32
CA ALA A 29 23.34 -0.27 19.01
C ALA A 29 24.24 -1.15 18.14
N LEU A 30 23.67 -2.15 17.46
CA LEU A 30 24.42 -3.05 16.58
C LEU A 30 24.96 -2.34 15.33
N THR A 31 24.20 -1.37 14.80
CA THR A 31 24.63 -0.53 13.67
C THR A 31 25.85 0.32 14.07
N ASP A 32 25.81 0.92 15.26
CA ASP A 32 26.93 1.70 15.79
C ASP A 32 28.16 0.82 16.08
N GLU A 33 27.95 -0.40 16.59
CA GLU A 33 29.03 -1.38 16.77
C GLU A 33 29.67 -1.77 15.43
N ARG A 34 28.87 -2.08 14.41
CA ARG A 34 29.36 -2.36 13.05
C ARG A 34 30.23 -1.23 12.53
N ARG A 35 29.73 0.01 12.58
CA ARG A 35 30.45 1.22 12.14
C ARG A 35 31.76 1.42 12.91
N ARG A 36 31.77 1.14 14.21
CA ARG A 36 32.98 1.24 15.05
C ARG A 36 34.04 0.22 14.62
N PHE A 37 33.66 -1.03 14.37
CA PHE A 37 34.59 -2.04 13.87
C PHE A 37 35.12 -1.69 12.48
N GLU A 38 34.28 -1.15 11.59
CA GLU A 38 34.71 -0.66 10.27
C GLU A 38 35.76 0.46 10.38
N GLN A 39 35.52 1.45 11.23
CA GLN A 39 36.48 2.53 11.48
C GLN A 39 37.80 2.00 12.06
N TRP A 40 37.76 1.03 12.97
CA TRP A 40 38.96 0.40 13.50
C TRP A 40 39.72 -0.39 12.44
N LEU A 41 39.02 -1.09 11.53
CA LEU A 41 39.62 -1.79 10.41
C LEU A 41 40.28 -0.83 9.41
N GLU A 42 39.63 0.30 9.09
CA GLU A 42 40.21 1.34 8.23
C GLU A 42 41.49 1.94 8.85
N ALA A 43 41.43 2.30 10.14
CA ALA A 43 42.59 2.80 10.88
C ALA A 43 43.72 1.76 10.96
N LEU A 44 43.38 0.47 11.02
CA LEU A 44 44.35 -0.63 11.02
C LEU A 44 45.01 -0.79 9.64
N GLU A 45 44.24 -0.73 8.56
CA GLU A 45 44.74 -0.83 7.18
C GLU A 45 45.69 0.33 6.84
N ALA A 46 45.36 1.56 7.25
CA ALA A 46 46.22 2.73 7.07
C ALA A 46 47.61 2.57 7.73
N ARG A 47 47.72 1.72 8.75
CA ARG A 47 48.96 1.45 9.50
C ARG A 47 49.65 0.15 9.09
N ARG A 48 49.17 -0.52 8.04
CA ARG A 48 49.66 -1.85 7.62
C ARG A 48 51.16 -1.86 7.35
N ALA A 49 51.67 -0.90 6.58
CA ALA A 49 53.09 -0.86 6.18
C ALA A 49 54.07 -0.71 7.35
N ALA A 50 53.62 -0.13 8.47
CA ALA A 50 54.44 0.08 9.67
C ALA A 50 54.28 -1.06 10.72
N THR A 51 53.38 -2.02 10.48
CA THR A 51 53.03 -3.07 11.43
C THR A 51 53.59 -4.42 10.96
N PRO A 52 54.20 -5.23 11.84
CA PRO A 52 54.60 -6.58 11.46
C PRO A 52 53.40 -7.40 10.95
N GLU A 53 53.52 -8.00 9.76
CA GLU A 53 52.41 -8.64 9.04
C GLU A 53 51.64 -9.65 9.90
N ARG A 54 52.35 -10.49 10.66
CA ARG A 54 51.72 -11.49 11.54
C ARG A 54 50.81 -10.87 12.60
N VAL A 55 51.18 -9.71 13.14
CA VAL A 55 50.38 -9.02 14.15
C VAL A 55 49.18 -8.34 13.49
N PHE A 56 49.40 -7.69 12.35
CA PHE A 56 48.36 -7.07 11.53
C PHE A 56 47.27 -8.09 11.16
N LEU A 57 47.64 -9.21 10.54
CA LEU A 57 46.68 -10.24 10.10
C LEU A 57 45.84 -10.79 11.25
N ARG A 58 46.44 -10.99 12.43
CA ARG A 58 45.72 -11.50 13.60
C ARG A 58 44.69 -10.49 14.13
N VAL A 59 45.08 -9.21 14.26
CA VAL A 59 44.20 -8.16 14.76
C VAL A 59 43.11 -7.84 13.74
N HIS A 60 43.46 -7.82 12.45
CA HIS A 60 42.51 -7.66 11.37
C HIS A 60 41.46 -8.78 11.38
N ALA A 61 41.88 -10.04 11.52
CA ALA A 61 40.97 -11.18 11.60
C ALA A 61 40.02 -11.12 12.81
N ASP A 62 40.49 -10.66 13.98
CA ASP A 62 39.64 -10.49 15.16
C ASP A 62 38.57 -9.40 14.93
N TYR A 63 38.96 -8.22 14.45
CA TYR A 63 38.00 -7.15 14.19
C TYR A 63 37.05 -7.47 13.04
N SER A 64 37.50 -8.16 11.99
CA SER A 64 36.60 -8.61 10.93
C SER A 64 35.59 -9.62 11.46
N ALA A 65 36.01 -10.59 12.28
CA ALA A 65 35.09 -11.57 12.87
C ALA A 65 34.03 -10.91 13.78
N ARG A 66 34.41 -9.90 14.57
CA ARG A 66 33.45 -9.15 15.41
C ARG A 66 32.48 -8.31 14.59
N ARG A 67 32.97 -7.63 13.55
CA ARG A 67 32.11 -6.91 12.60
C ARG A 67 31.11 -7.85 11.95
N ASP A 68 31.58 -9.02 11.50
CA ASP A 68 30.74 -10.01 10.82
C ASP A 68 29.69 -10.60 11.79
N ALA A 69 30.04 -10.84 13.04
CA ALA A 69 29.09 -11.25 14.08
C ALA A 69 28.01 -10.18 14.36
N ALA A 70 28.38 -8.90 14.42
CA ALA A 70 27.41 -7.80 14.55
C ALA A 70 26.49 -7.72 13.32
N ALA A 71 27.03 -7.94 12.12
CA ALA A 71 26.26 -7.97 10.88
C ALA A 71 25.26 -9.14 10.84
N GLU A 72 25.63 -10.32 11.34
CA GLU A 72 24.73 -11.46 11.45
C GLU A 72 23.57 -11.19 12.42
N GLN A 73 23.86 -10.57 13.57
CA GLN A 73 22.83 -10.15 14.53
C GLN A 73 21.88 -9.12 13.91
N LEU A 74 22.40 -8.14 13.16
CA LEU A 74 21.58 -7.17 12.42
C LEU A 74 20.62 -7.85 11.44
N LEU A 75 21.07 -8.86 10.69
CA LEU A 75 20.21 -9.60 9.76
C LEU A 75 19.02 -10.27 10.46
N GLY A 76 19.23 -10.79 11.68
CA GLY A 76 18.15 -11.34 12.50
C GLY A 76 17.10 -10.29 12.87
N HIS A 77 17.53 -9.09 13.25
CA HIS A 77 16.62 -8.00 13.60
C HIS A 77 15.94 -7.35 12.38
N VAL A 78 16.60 -7.29 11.23
CA VAL A 78 16.04 -6.78 9.97
C VAL A 78 14.78 -7.56 9.55
N GLY A 79 14.78 -8.88 9.71
CA GLY A 79 13.59 -9.69 9.46
C GLY A 79 12.40 -9.32 10.36
N ALA A 80 12.67 -9.11 11.65
CA ALA A 80 11.65 -8.68 12.61
C ALA A 80 11.09 -7.28 12.25
N LEU A 81 11.97 -6.32 11.93
CA LEU A 81 11.56 -4.97 11.51
C LEU A 81 10.68 -4.98 10.26
N ARG A 82 10.98 -5.83 9.27
CA ARG A 82 10.12 -5.95 8.07
C ARG A 82 8.74 -6.51 8.42
N GLY A 83 8.66 -7.45 9.37
CA GLY A 83 7.39 -7.93 9.89
C GLY A 83 6.61 -6.83 10.62
N GLU A 84 7.26 -6.06 11.49
CA GLU A 84 6.64 -4.91 12.16
C GLU A 84 6.13 -3.87 11.16
N LEU A 85 6.91 -3.56 10.11
CA LEU A 85 6.46 -2.67 9.03
C LEU A 85 5.19 -3.16 8.33
N SER A 86 5.07 -4.47 8.08
CA SER A 86 3.85 -5.02 7.48
C SER A 86 2.64 -4.90 8.40
N VAL A 87 2.82 -5.07 9.72
CA VAL A 87 1.76 -4.94 10.72
C VAL A 87 1.32 -3.48 10.84
N LEU A 88 2.28 -2.54 10.89
CA LEU A 88 1.99 -1.11 10.94
C LEU A 88 1.25 -0.64 9.67
N ALA A 89 1.66 -1.11 8.50
CA ALA A 89 1.01 -0.78 7.23
C ALA A 89 -0.44 -1.30 7.17
N ALA A 90 -0.69 -2.53 7.62
CA ALA A 90 -2.05 -3.07 7.72
C ALA A 90 -2.92 -2.27 8.69
N ARG A 91 -2.37 -1.89 9.85
CA ARG A 91 -3.08 -1.05 10.82
C ARG A 91 -3.40 0.34 10.27
N LEU A 92 -2.50 0.91 9.47
CA LEU A 92 -2.73 2.19 8.79
C LEU A 92 -3.91 2.09 7.81
N THR A 93 -4.01 0.99 7.05
CA THR A 93 -5.16 0.77 6.15
C THR A 93 -6.47 0.64 6.93
N GLU A 94 -6.48 -0.09 8.05
CA GLU A 94 -7.67 -0.20 8.92
C GLU A 94 -8.11 1.16 9.47
N LEU A 95 -7.18 2.01 9.89
CA LEU A 95 -7.50 3.36 10.37
C LEU A 95 -8.01 4.28 9.25
N HIS A 96 -7.53 4.10 8.02
CA HIS A 96 -8.01 4.86 6.87
C HIS A 96 -9.45 4.46 6.51
N ASP A 97 -9.75 3.17 6.49
CA ASP A 97 -11.11 2.67 6.25
C ASP A 97 -12.08 3.15 7.35
N ALA A 98 -11.64 3.12 8.62
CA ALA A 98 -12.42 3.63 9.73
C ALA A 98 -12.69 5.15 9.63
N GLU A 99 -11.72 5.93 9.14
CA GLU A 99 -11.85 7.36 8.93
C GLU A 99 -12.85 7.68 7.82
N LEU A 100 -12.80 6.95 6.70
CA LEU A 100 -13.77 7.06 5.61
C LEU A 100 -15.19 6.72 6.11
N ALA A 101 -15.35 5.61 6.83
CA ALA A 101 -16.64 5.22 7.39
C ALA A 101 -17.19 6.28 8.38
N ALA A 102 -16.34 6.89 9.20
CA ALA A 102 -16.74 7.95 10.11
C ALA A 102 -17.18 9.22 9.36
N ARG A 103 -16.54 9.57 8.25
CA ARG A 103 -16.96 10.67 7.38
C ARG A 103 -18.27 10.41 6.66
N ASP A 104 -18.46 9.20 6.15
CA ASP A 104 -19.71 8.80 5.50
C ASP A 104 -20.89 8.88 6.50
N ALA A 105 -20.67 8.45 7.74
CA ALA A 105 -21.65 8.56 8.81
C ALA A 105 -22.01 10.02 9.16
N LEU A 106 -21.04 10.94 9.13
CA LEU A 106 -21.28 12.37 9.30
C LEU A 106 -22.10 12.95 8.14
N ALA A 107 -21.75 12.62 6.89
CA ALA A 107 -22.47 13.06 5.71
C ALA A 107 -23.92 12.54 5.68
N GLU A 108 -24.12 11.29 6.09
CA GLU A 108 -25.45 10.70 6.23
C GLU A 108 -26.27 11.38 7.33
N ALA A 109 -25.66 11.68 8.48
CA ALA A 109 -26.31 12.41 9.57
C ALA A 109 -26.66 13.86 9.17
N GLU A 110 -25.80 14.51 8.37
CA GLU A 110 -26.06 15.84 7.81
C GLU A 110 -27.29 15.82 6.89
N LEU A 111 -27.34 14.81 6.00
CA LEU A 111 -28.48 14.62 5.10
C LEU A 111 -29.79 14.40 5.90
N ARG A 112 -29.76 13.57 6.94
CA ARG A 112 -30.92 13.35 7.82
C ARG A 112 -31.36 14.62 8.55
N ALA A 113 -30.40 15.43 9.00
CA ALA A 113 -30.70 16.73 9.61
C ALA A 113 -31.34 17.69 8.59
N HIS A 114 -30.86 17.70 7.35
CA HIS A 114 -31.42 18.52 6.28
C HIS A 114 -32.84 18.11 5.89
N VAL A 115 -33.13 16.80 5.85
CA VAL A 115 -34.49 16.26 5.63
C VAL A 115 -35.41 16.52 6.83
N GLY A 116 -34.86 16.87 7.99
CA GLY A 116 -35.60 17.15 9.22
C GLY A 116 -35.90 15.89 10.05
N GLU A 117 -35.25 14.76 9.77
CA GLU A 117 -35.33 13.54 10.58
C GLU A 117 -34.57 13.68 11.91
N LEU A 118 -33.52 14.51 11.92
CA LEU A 118 -32.76 14.84 13.13
C LEU A 118 -33.13 16.23 13.64
N GLU A 119 -33.44 16.32 14.95
CA GLU A 119 -33.56 17.62 15.63
C GLU A 119 -32.21 18.35 15.65
N SER A 120 -32.22 19.68 15.57
CA SER A 120 -30.99 20.50 15.50
C SER A 120 -30.01 20.21 16.64
N GLY A 121 -30.49 20.08 17.87
CA GLY A 121 -29.63 19.76 19.01
C GLY A 121 -29.07 18.33 18.97
N ALA A 122 -29.79 17.37 18.37
CA ALA A 122 -29.29 16.02 18.16
C ALA A 122 -28.21 15.99 17.07
N TRP A 123 -28.44 16.70 15.97
CA TRP A 123 -27.45 16.91 14.91
C TRP A 123 -26.16 17.53 15.43
N GLU A 124 -26.23 18.64 16.16
CA GLU A 124 -25.05 19.30 16.73
C GLU A 124 -24.22 18.41 17.66
N ARG A 125 -24.84 17.43 18.32
CA ARG A 125 -24.12 16.43 19.13
C ARG A 125 -23.45 15.40 18.24
N THR A 126 -24.20 14.78 17.33
CA THR A 126 -23.67 13.78 16.38
C THR A 126 -22.53 14.36 15.53
N ALA A 127 -22.67 15.58 15.04
CA ALA A 127 -21.64 16.27 14.26
C ALA A 127 -20.36 16.47 15.08
N ARG A 128 -20.47 17.00 16.30
CA ARG A 128 -19.32 17.21 17.20
C ARG A 128 -18.62 15.90 17.54
N ASP A 129 -19.39 14.86 17.88
CA ASP A 129 -18.85 13.56 18.26
C ASP A 129 -18.14 12.88 17.07
N GLY A 130 -18.75 12.93 15.88
CA GLY A 130 -18.14 12.39 14.67
C GLY A 130 -16.91 13.18 14.21
N GLU A 131 -16.93 14.52 14.28
CA GLU A 131 -15.75 15.36 14.01
C GLU A 131 -14.61 15.05 14.97
N GLN A 132 -14.92 14.88 16.26
CA GLN A 132 -13.94 14.45 17.26
C GLN A 132 -13.35 13.08 16.90
N GLN A 133 -14.19 12.10 16.54
CA GLN A 133 -13.74 10.78 16.12
C GLN A 133 -12.84 10.82 14.88
N VAL A 134 -13.21 11.58 13.85
CA VAL A 134 -12.38 11.77 12.65
C VAL A 134 -11.03 12.41 13.02
N SER A 135 -11.04 13.42 13.89
CA SER A 135 -9.80 14.08 14.33
C SER A 135 -8.87 13.13 15.09
N GLU A 136 -9.43 12.23 15.90
CA GLU A 136 -8.67 11.21 16.63
C GLU A 136 -8.07 10.17 15.67
N LEU A 137 -8.85 9.66 14.73
CA LEU A 137 -8.37 8.71 13.71
C LEU A 137 -7.24 9.31 12.88
N VAL A 138 -7.37 10.56 12.43
CA VAL A 138 -6.32 11.27 11.70
C VAL A 138 -5.05 11.44 12.55
N ALA A 139 -5.18 11.74 13.84
CA ALA A 139 -4.03 11.84 14.74
C ALA A 139 -3.33 10.49 14.90
N GLN A 140 -4.08 9.39 15.01
CA GLN A 140 -3.53 8.03 15.06
C GLN A 140 -2.82 7.63 13.77
N GLN A 141 -3.40 7.94 12.59
CA GLN A 141 -2.76 7.69 11.29
C GLN A 141 -1.41 8.40 11.19
N ARG A 142 -1.35 9.71 11.52
CA ARG A 142 -0.09 10.47 11.51
C ARG A 142 0.97 9.89 12.45
N ALA A 143 0.55 9.37 13.61
CA ALA A 143 1.46 8.71 14.54
C ALA A 143 2.05 7.41 13.95
N LEU A 144 1.21 6.58 13.30
CA LEU A 144 1.68 5.36 12.63
C LEU A 144 2.58 5.66 11.42
N ASP A 145 2.26 6.69 10.62
CA ASP A 145 3.12 7.10 9.51
C ASP A 145 4.51 7.53 9.97
N ALA A 146 4.59 8.24 11.10
CA ALA A 146 5.86 8.60 11.71
C ALA A 146 6.63 7.36 12.19
N GLU A 147 5.95 6.37 12.76
CA GLU A 147 6.55 5.09 13.16
C GLU A 147 7.08 4.30 11.96
N ILE A 148 6.27 4.18 10.90
CA ILE A 148 6.66 3.52 9.64
C ILE A 148 7.89 4.20 9.04
N THR A 149 7.93 5.52 9.03
CA THR A 149 9.08 6.29 8.50
C THR A 149 10.34 5.98 9.30
N ARG A 150 10.28 6.05 10.64
CA ARG A 150 11.41 5.71 11.52
C ARG A 150 11.90 4.28 11.32
N ALA A 151 10.99 3.31 11.20
CA ALA A 151 11.34 1.91 10.98
C ALA A 151 12.00 1.69 9.60
N ARG A 152 11.54 2.40 8.55
CA ARG A 152 12.17 2.36 7.22
C ARG A 152 13.57 2.97 7.22
N GLU A 153 13.79 4.08 7.92
CA GLU A 153 15.12 4.69 8.05
C GLU A 153 16.11 3.75 8.74
N LEU A 154 15.68 3.09 9.82
CA LEU A 154 16.50 2.10 10.51
C LEU A 154 16.79 0.88 9.64
N LEU A 155 15.80 0.41 8.88
CA LEU A 155 15.97 -0.68 7.92
C LEU A 155 17.01 -0.32 6.85
N GLN A 156 16.92 0.89 6.29
CA GLN A 156 17.87 1.37 5.28
C GLN A 156 19.29 1.45 5.83
N GLU A 157 19.47 1.89 7.07
CA GLU A 157 20.78 1.96 7.70
C GLU A 157 21.35 0.57 8.05
N ALA A 158 20.51 -0.34 8.55
CA ALA A 158 20.90 -1.71 8.83
C ALA A 158 21.31 -2.46 7.55
N GLU A 159 20.56 -2.28 6.46
CA GLU A 159 20.82 -2.90 5.15
C GLU A 159 21.96 -2.24 4.38
N ARG A 160 22.44 -1.06 4.80
CA ARG A 160 23.53 -0.35 4.14
C ARG A 160 24.69 -1.32 3.95
N PRO A 161 25.08 -1.63 2.68
CA PRO A 161 26.18 -2.53 2.45
C PRO A 161 27.42 -1.89 3.06
N SER A 162 28.08 -2.60 3.97
CA SER A 162 29.44 -2.27 4.39
C SER A 162 30.24 -2.13 3.10
N ASN A 163 30.57 -0.89 2.72
CA ASN A 163 31.27 -0.60 1.49
C ASN A 163 32.61 -1.32 1.60
N ARG A 164 32.66 -2.55 1.06
CA ARG A 164 33.88 -3.29 0.90
C ARG A 164 34.70 -2.39 0.01
N SER A 165 35.75 -1.80 0.58
CA SER A 165 36.90 -1.29 -0.14
C SER A 165 37.05 -2.06 -1.44
N GLY A 166 36.65 -1.45 -2.56
CA GLY A 166 37.60 -0.86 -3.49
C GLY A 166 38.76 -1.74 -3.94
N VAL A 167 38.72 -3.06 -3.75
CA VAL A 167 39.36 -4.00 -4.66
C VAL A 167 38.30 -4.30 -5.71
N SER A 168 38.00 -3.27 -6.50
CA SER A 168 37.79 -3.49 -7.92
C SER A 168 39.06 -4.22 -8.36
N MET A 169 39.01 -5.55 -8.37
CA MET A 169 40.01 -6.30 -9.10
C MET A 169 40.04 -5.66 -10.48
N PRO A 170 41.19 -5.15 -10.97
CA PRO A 170 41.28 -4.82 -12.37
C PRO A 170 40.91 -6.10 -13.09
N ALA A 171 39.83 -6.04 -13.87
CA ALA A 171 39.51 -7.08 -14.83
C ALA A 171 40.81 -7.42 -15.54
N GLU A 172 41.23 -8.68 -15.46
CA GLU A 172 42.35 -9.17 -16.26
C GLU A 172 42.08 -8.71 -17.70
N PRO A 173 43.05 -8.06 -18.36
CA PRO A 173 42.90 -7.70 -19.75
C PRO A 173 42.78 -9.03 -20.51
N THR A 174 41.57 -9.35 -20.95
CA THR A 174 41.30 -10.40 -21.91
C THR A 174 42.20 -10.13 -23.10
N VAL A 175 43.27 -10.90 -23.21
CA VAL A 175 44.17 -10.83 -24.37
C VAL A 175 43.33 -11.21 -25.58
N SER A 176 42.98 -10.22 -26.39
CA SER A 176 42.50 -10.42 -27.75
C SER A 176 43.50 -11.28 -28.50
N ALA A 177 43.19 -12.56 -28.63
CA ALA A 177 43.79 -13.41 -29.65
C ALA A 177 43.28 -12.92 -31.01
N VAL A 178 44.22 -12.48 -31.83
CA VAL A 178 44.07 -12.09 -33.23
C VAL A 178 43.61 -13.31 -34.06
N PRO A 179 42.75 -13.13 -35.08
CA PRO A 179 42.36 -14.19 -36.00
C PRO A 179 43.46 -14.41 -37.06
N ASP A 180 43.83 -15.65 -37.33
CA ASP A 180 44.63 -16.00 -38.51
C ASP A 180 43.98 -17.16 -39.29
N SER A 181 43.44 -16.76 -40.44
CA SER A 181 43.25 -17.40 -41.74
C SER A 181 43.46 -18.90 -42.00
N ALA A 182 42.63 -19.34 -42.96
CA ALA A 182 42.87 -20.35 -44.01
C ALA A 182 42.80 -21.84 -43.61
N GLU A 183 42.31 -22.78 -44.41
CA GLU A 183 41.54 -22.86 -45.66
C GLU A 183 41.17 -24.36 -45.83
N ALA A 184 40.25 -24.63 -46.75
CA ALA A 184 40.19 -25.85 -47.59
C ALA A 184 39.28 -27.04 -47.21
N SER A 185 38.21 -27.13 -48.01
CA SER A 185 37.85 -28.26 -48.90
C SER A 185 36.69 -29.21 -48.56
N VAL A 186 35.62 -28.99 -49.34
CA VAL A 186 34.96 -29.93 -50.27
C VAL A 186 34.30 -31.20 -49.70
N HIS A 187 32.96 -31.25 -49.72
CA HIS A 187 32.21 -32.21 -50.57
C HIS A 187 30.69 -31.88 -50.66
N VAL A 188 30.18 -31.95 -51.88
CA VAL A 188 28.77 -31.95 -52.35
C VAL A 188 28.57 -33.39 -52.89
N PRO A 189 27.41 -34.10 -52.75
CA PRO A 189 26.16 -33.66 -53.38
C PRO A 189 24.81 -34.10 -52.76
N GLU A 190 23.77 -33.51 -53.35
CA GLU A 190 22.52 -34.14 -53.82
C GLU A 190 21.20 -33.88 -53.05
N ALA A 191 20.42 -32.98 -53.66
CA ALA A 191 18.96 -32.93 -53.85
C ALA A 191 18.04 -33.52 -52.77
N VAL A 192 17.18 -32.67 -52.17
CA VAL A 192 15.72 -32.63 -52.44
C VAL A 192 15.17 -31.25 -52.04
N ALA A 193 14.35 -30.62 -52.89
CA ALA A 193 13.48 -29.49 -52.55
C ALA A 193 12.32 -29.96 -51.65
N PRO A 194 11.63 -29.12 -50.84
CA PRO A 194 10.70 -28.13 -51.42
C PRO A 194 10.41 -26.83 -50.61
N LEU A 195 9.88 -25.85 -51.35
CA LEU A 195 8.81 -24.88 -50.99
C LEU A 195 9.07 -23.79 -49.92
N ASN A 196 9.39 -22.59 -50.43
CA ASN A 196 8.75 -21.30 -50.16
C ASN A 196 7.78 -21.19 -48.96
N VAL A 197 8.17 -20.38 -47.96
CA VAL A 197 7.26 -19.45 -47.26
C VAL A 197 8.01 -18.14 -47.01
N ALA A 198 7.29 -17.05 -47.20
CA ALA A 198 7.70 -15.65 -47.31
C ALA A 198 8.57 -15.10 -46.18
N GLU A 199 9.58 -14.34 -46.58
CA GLU A 199 10.37 -13.41 -45.77
C GLU A 199 9.60 -12.08 -45.71
N GLU A 200 9.07 -11.76 -44.52
CA GLU A 200 8.42 -10.48 -44.22
C GLU A 200 9.51 -9.52 -43.69
N PRO A 201 9.77 -8.37 -44.33
CA PRO A 201 10.76 -7.42 -43.84
C PRO A 201 10.20 -6.72 -42.59
N GLY A 202 10.82 -6.99 -41.45
CA GLY A 202 10.54 -6.30 -40.19
C GLY A 202 10.74 -4.80 -40.31
N LEU A 203 9.64 -4.06 -40.42
CA LEU A 203 9.60 -2.62 -40.16
C LEU A 203 9.93 -2.40 -38.69
N ALA A 204 11.11 -1.86 -38.41
CA ALA A 204 11.41 -1.24 -37.14
C ALA A 204 10.45 -0.05 -36.92
N PRO A 205 9.83 0.10 -35.72
CA PRO A 205 9.07 1.30 -35.43
C PRO A 205 10.00 2.52 -35.36
N PRO A 206 9.57 3.70 -35.86
CA PRO A 206 10.37 4.91 -35.74
C PRO A 206 10.49 5.29 -34.27
N MET A 207 11.73 5.46 -33.79
CA MET A 207 12.01 6.12 -32.51
C MET A 207 11.45 7.53 -32.57
N GLU A 208 10.40 7.80 -31.78
CA GLU A 208 9.99 9.15 -31.43
C GLU A 208 11.17 9.85 -30.74
N THR A 209 11.76 10.79 -31.46
CA THR A 209 12.74 11.72 -30.95
C THR A 209 12.00 12.72 -30.07
N TRP A 210 12.15 12.56 -28.76
CA TRP A 210 11.70 13.56 -27.80
C TRP A 210 12.47 14.86 -28.07
N PRO A 211 11.80 16.02 -28.21
CA PRO A 211 12.48 17.29 -28.37
C PRO A 211 13.28 17.59 -27.09
N ASP A 212 14.54 17.98 -27.27
CA ASP A 212 15.41 18.46 -26.20
C ASP A 212 14.71 19.56 -25.40
N PRO A 213 14.75 19.52 -24.05
CA PRO A 213 14.24 20.61 -23.24
C PRO A 213 15.06 21.88 -23.53
N PRO A 214 14.43 23.06 -23.68
CA PRO A 214 15.17 24.31 -23.85
C PRO A 214 16.07 24.53 -22.63
N THR A 215 17.37 24.43 -22.87
CA THR A 215 18.40 24.93 -21.98
C THR A 215 18.43 26.46 -22.09
N GLU A 216 18.67 27.12 -20.96
CA GLU A 216 18.84 28.57 -20.74
C GLU A 216 17.61 29.33 -20.23
N LEU A 217 17.44 29.32 -18.90
CA LEU A 217 16.89 30.45 -18.16
C LEU A 217 18.06 31.32 -17.64
N PRO A 218 17.99 32.66 -17.79
CA PRO A 218 19.08 33.57 -17.41
C PRO A 218 19.27 33.66 -15.89
N ALA A 219 20.52 33.62 -15.46
CA ALA A 219 21.01 33.61 -14.08
C ALA A 219 20.83 34.94 -13.31
N SER A 220 19.64 35.55 -13.29
CA SER A 220 19.42 36.85 -12.64
C SER A 220 18.28 36.94 -11.62
N VAL A 221 17.71 35.82 -11.17
CA VAL A 221 16.61 35.85 -10.17
C VAL A 221 16.99 35.30 -8.79
N ILE A 222 18.23 34.84 -8.58
CA ILE A 222 18.68 34.27 -7.28
C ILE A 222 19.41 35.29 -6.37
N ALA A 223 19.54 36.56 -6.78
CA ALA A 223 20.31 37.56 -6.03
C ALA A 223 19.47 38.55 -5.19
N ALA A 224 18.13 38.44 -5.15
CA ALA A 224 17.28 39.42 -4.45
C ALA A 224 16.61 38.91 -3.16
N GLU A 225 16.76 37.62 -2.81
CA GLU A 225 16.02 37.01 -1.70
C GLU A 225 16.89 36.61 -0.49
N VAL A 226 18.21 36.87 -0.56
CA VAL A 226 19.18 36.53 0.52
C VAL A 226 19.61 37.77 1.33
N GLU A 227 19.19 38.98 0.95
CA GLU A 227 19.58 40.23 1.62
C GLU A 227 18.51 40.79 2.60
N LEU A 228 17.47 40.01 2.90
CA LEU A 228 16.39 40.40 3.83
C LEU A 228 16.37 39.62 5.16
N LEU A 229 17.34 38.73 5.39
CA LEU A 229 17.40 37.85 6.57
C LEU A 229 18.65 38.02 7.45
N ASN A 230 19.51 39.00 7.17
CA ASN A 230 20.80 39.12 7.88
C ASN A 230 20.98 40.43 8.68
N GLU A 231 19.89 41.12 9.02
CA GLU A 231 19.91 42.43 9.68
C GLU A 231 19.22 42.45 11.06
N GLU A 232 19.24 41.33 11.81
CA GLU A 232 18.58 41.25 13.13
C GLU A 232 19.45 40.76 14.31
N GLN A 233 20.78 40.91 14.26
CA GLN A 233 21.62 40.65 15.44
C GLN A 233 22.62 41.77 15.73
N GLY A 234 22.23 42.69 16.61
CA GLY A 234 23.07 43.72 17.22
C GLY A 234 22.39 44.50 18.35
N MET A 235 22.45 43.96 19.57
CA MET A 235 22.17 44.59 20.89
C MET A 235 22.82 45.99 21.09
N PRO A 236 22.48 46.86 22.09
CA PRO A 236 22.10 46.49 23.48
C PRO A 236 21.11 47.39 24.29
N GLU A 237 20.73 46.85 25.45
CA GLU A 237 20.46 47.44 26.78
C GLU A 237 19.61 48.72 27.03
N SER A 238 18.65 48.52 27.94
CA SER A 238 18.30 49.35 29.11
C SER A 238 17.45 50.62 28.90
N SER A 239 16.17 50.56 29.32
CA SER A 239 15.57 51.40 30.37
C SER A 239 14.06 51.11 30.52
N ALA A 240 13.62 50.82 31.73
CA ALA A 240 12.22 51.01 32.20
C ALA A 240 12.12 52.39 32.89
N PRO A 241 10.94 52.96 33.27
CA PRO A 241 9.61 52.33 33.39
C PRO A 241 8.41 53.18 32.91
N ASP A 242 7.22 52.58 33.08
CA ASP A 242 5.94 53.16 33.52
C ASP A 242 4.72 53.29 32.57
N THR A 243 3.62 52.69 33.07
CA THR A 243 2.20 53.08 33.01
C THR A 243 1.34 52.95 31.73
N THR A 244 0.34 52.05 31.85
CA THR A 244 -1.09 52.15 31.41
C THR A 244 -1.45 52.67 30.02
N SER A 245 -2.04 51.80 29.18
CA SER A 245 -3.37 52.00 28.55
C SER A 245 -3.77 50.83 27.63
N ALA A 246 -4.89 50.19 27.93
CA ALA A 246 -5.83 49.70 26.91
C ALA A 246 -6.82 50.86 26.60
N PRO A 247 -7.64 50.89 25.51
CA PRO A 247 -8.15 49.77 24.71
C PRO A 247 -8.35 50.04 23.18
N ARG A 248 -8.99 49.07 22.49
CA ARG A 248 -9.76 49.12 21.19
C ARG A 248 -9.06 48.49 19.97
N ARG A 249 -9.57 47.34 19.47
CA ARG A 249 -10.63 47.13 18.45
C ARG A 249 -10.19 47.55 17.03
N SER A 250 -9.98 46.56 16.14
CA SER A 250 -10.74 46.30 14.91
C SER A 250 -9.87 45.61 13.83
N ASN A 251 -9.90 44.28 13.76
CA ASN A 251 -9.54 43.58 12.53
C ASN A 251 -10.84 43.43 11.72
N GLY A 252 -11.09 44.40 10.84
CA GLY A 252 -12.14 44.31 9.84
C GLY A 252 -11.72 43.33 8.77
N PHE A 253 -12.44 42.22 8.66
CA PHE A 253 -12.46 41.39 7.48
C PHE A 253 -13.23 42.17 6.40
N ASP A 254 -12.57 42.49 5.29
CA ASP A 254 -13.15 43.26 4.19
C ASP A 254 -13.93 42.30 3.27
N GLU A 255 -15.17 42.00 3.65
CA GLU A 255 -16.06 41.08 2.93
C GLU A 255 -16.33 41.49 1.48
N ILE A 256 -16.14 42.77 1.13
CA ILE A 256 -16.42 43.27 -0.23
C ILE A 256 -15.28 42.88 -1.19
N ALA A 257 -14.03 42.84 -0.72
CA ALA A 257 -12.89 42.42 -1.54
C ALA A 257 -12.92 40.92 -1.85
N PHE A 258 -13.45 40.11 -0.93
CA PHE A 258 -13.59 38.66 -1.11
C PHE A 258 -14.67 38.31 -2.15
N VAL A 259 -15.83 38.99 -2.12
CA VAL A 259 -16.92 38.72 -3.07
C VAL A 259 -16.55 39.14 -4.50
N THR A 260 -15.74 40.18 -4.68
CA THR A 260 -15.24 40.55 -6.03
C THR A 260 -14.20 39.57 -6.59
N SER A 261 -13.46 38.84 -5.74
CA SER A 261 -12.44 37.90 -6.20
C SER A 261 -13.01 36.55 -6.68
N VAL A 262 -14.23 36.20 -6.30
CA VAL A 262 -14.84 34.88 -6.59
C VAL A 262 -15.73 34.90 -7.83
N VAL A 263 -16.17 36.10 -8.27
CA VAL A 263 -17.13 36.23 -9.38
C VAL A 263 -16.45 36.47 -10.75
N ASP A 264 -15.16 36.81 -10.79
CA ASP A 264 -14.41 37.04 -12.05
C ASP A 264 -13.62 35.81 -12.51
N THR A 265 -14.27 34.64 -12.61
CA THR A 265 -13.77 33.55 -13.46
C THR A 265 -14.24 33.79 -14.90
N PRO A 266 -13.35 34.06 -15.87
CA PRO A 266 -13.77 34.35 -17.24
C PRO A 266 -14.42 33.12 -17.87
N SER A 267 -15.68 33.28 -18.26
CA SER A 267 -16.48 32.27 -18.94
C SER A 267 -15.86 31.93 -20.30
N GLY A 268 -15.06 30.87 -20.34
CA GLY A 268 -14.67 30.17 -21.55
C GLY A 268 -15.82 29.27 -22.03
N SER A 269 -16.24 29.49 -23.27
CA SER A 269 -17.27 28.77 -24.02
C SER A 269 -17.18 27.25 -23.92
N ILE A 270 -18.19 26.63 -23.30
CA ILE A 270 -18.47 25.20 -23.45
C ILE A 270 -19.53 25.08 -24.57
N ASP A 271 -19.10 24.58 -25.72
CA ASP A 271 -19.98 24.20 -26.82
C ASP A 271 -20.89 23.05 -26.36
N LEU A 272 -22.19 23.31 -26.31
CA LEU A 272 -23.22 22.31 -26.02
C LEU A 272 -23.48 21.48 -27.28
N ALA A 273 -23.24 20.18 -27.20
CA ALA A 273 -23.66 19.21 -28.20
C ALA A 273 -25.21 19.11 -28.28
N PRO A 274 -25.79 18.75 -29.43
CA PRO A 274 -27.24 18.69 -29.61
C PRO A 274 -27.80 17.43 -28.96
N THR A 275 -28.73 17.60 -28.02
CA THR A 275 -29.54 16.51 -27.47
C THR A 275 -30.69 16.16 -28.43
N GLU A 276 -30.61 14.99 -29.07
CA GLU A 276 -31.79 14.32 -29.65
C GLU A 276 -32.58 13.62 -28.52
N PRO A 277 -33.92 13.78 -28.46
CA PRO A 277 -34.76 13.08 -27.49
C PRO A 277 -35.12 11.68 -28.01
N GLY A 278 -34.30 10.68 -27.66
CA GLY A 278 -34.54 9.27 -27.95
C GLY A 278 -35.14 8.52 -26.75
N ASP A 279 -36.47 8.46 -26.71
CA ASP A 279 -37.31 7.36 -26.20
C ASP A 279 -36.82 6.56 -24.97
N GLU A 280 -36.96 7.16 -23.79
CA GLU A 280 -36.63 6.55 -22.49
C GLU A 280 -37.65 5.49 -22.03
N HIS A 281 -38.80 5.37 -22.74
CA HIS A 281 -39.87 4.45 -22.35
C HIS A 281 -39.59 3.00 -22.79
N ALA A 282 -38.76 2.78 -23.82
CA ALA A 282 -38.44 1.44 -24.32
C ALA A 282 -37.43 0.68 -23.43
N ARG A 283 -36.62 1.37 -22.62
CA ARG A 283 -35.60 0.72 -21.75
C ARG A 283 -36.17 0.16 -20.44
N ARG A 284 -37.36 0.60 -20.03
CA ARG A 284 -37.92 0.25 -18.71
C ARG A 284 -38.71 -1.07 -18.72
N ASP A 285 -39.11 -1.57 -19.90
CA ASP A 285 -39.89 -2.81 -20.03
C ASP A 285 -39.05 -4.07 -20.32
N SER A 286 -37.75 -3.95 -20.61
CA SER A 286 -36.91 -5.12 -20.92
C SER A 286 -36.46 -5.94 -19.69
N PHE A 287 -36.59 -5.40 -18.47
CA PHE A 287 -36.19 -6.10 -17.25
C PHE A 287 -37.29 -6.96 -16.60
N ALA A 288 -38.55 -6.81 -17.02
CA ALA A 288 -39.69 -7.51 -16.38
C ALA A 288 -40.03 -8.87 -17.01
N MET A 289 -39.48 -9.22 -18.17
CA MET A 289 -39.89 -10.41 -18.94
C MET A 289 -38.90 -11.60 -18.90
N GLN A 290 -37.82 -11.53 -18.12
CA GLN A 290 -36.78 -12.57 -18.12
C GLN A 290 -36.75 -13.48 -16.87
N GLY A 291 -37.82 -13.46 -16.06
CA GLY A 291 -37.85 -14.14 -14.76
C GLY A 291 -38.81 -15.34 -14.63
N MET A 292 -39.34 -15.91 -15.72
CA MET A 292 -40.45 -16.87 -15.60
C MET A 292 -40.30 -18.21 -16.35
N GLU A 293 -39.14 -18.51 -16.92
CA GLU A 293 -38.93 -19.77 -17.65
C GLU A 293 -37.60 -20.42 -17.27
N ASP A 294 -37.51 -20.99 -16.08
CA ASP A 294 -36.68 -22.18 -15.87
C ASP A 294 -37.30 -23.08 -14.79
N GLY A 295 -37.81 -24.21 -15.28
CA GLY A 295 -38.51 -25.22 -14.50
C GLY A 295 -37.56 -25.98 -13.59
N ILE A 296 -37.88 -25.99 -12.30
CA ILE A 296 -37.31 -26.89 -11.31
C ILE A 296 -37.75 -28.33 -11.69
N VAL A 297 -36.93 -29.01 -12.48
CA VAL A 297 -37.00 -30.47 -12.65
C VAL A 297 -36.47 -31.11 -11.38
N ASN A 298 -37.42 -31.50 -10.53
CA ASN A 298 -37.21 -32.28 -9.33
C ASN A 298 -36.91 -33.73 -9.75
N LEU A 299 -35.63 -34.05 -9.99
CA LEU A 299 -35.16 -35.42 -10.19
C LEU A 299 -34.90 -36.07 -8.84
N THR A 300 -35.91 -36.78 -8.35
CA THR A 300 -35.76 -37.87 -7.39
C THR A 300 -34.97 -39.01 -8.04
N ASP A 301 -33.75 -39.25 -7.58
CA ASP A 301 -32.97 -40.42 -7.95
C ASP A 301 -33.03 -41.44 -6.80
N GLU A 302 -33.75 -42.54 -7.07
CA GLU A 302 -33.72 -43.79 -6.34
C GLU A 302 -32.67 -44.71 -6.97
N GLN A 303 -31.52 -44.95 -6.33
CA GLN A 303 -30.84 -46.27 -6.30
C GLN A 303 -29.47 -46.21 -5.59
N SER A 304 -29.36 -46.87 -4.44
CA SER A 304 -28.37 -47.95 -4.20
C SER A 304 -28.38 -48.38 -2.73
N GLY A 305 -28.49 -49.69 -2.51
CA GLY A 305 -28.79 -50.31 -1.22
C GLY A 305 -27.61 -50.85 -0.42
N GLY A 306 -27.96 -51.55 0.67
CA GLY A 306 -27.08 -52.30 1.58
C GLY A 306 -27.37 -51.94 3.05
N ALA A 307 -28.33 -52.56 3.75
CA ALA A 307 -28.22 -53.84 4.49
C ALA A 307 -27.23 -53.72 5.69
N LEU A 308 -27.52 -53.99 6.98
CA LEU A 308 -28.49 -54.85 7.69
C LEU A 308 -28.67 -54.41 9.17
N GLU A 309 -29.78 -54.89 9.77
CA GLU A 309 -29.99 -55.31 11.18
C GLU A 309 -30.29 -54.29 12.30
N GLY A 310 -31.48 -54.48 12.94
CA GLY A 310 -31.80 -53.87 14.23
C GLY A 310 -33.29 -53.78 14.64
N THR A 311 -33.95 -54.93 14.79
CA THR A 311 -35.32 -55.21 15.26
C THR A 311 -35.86 -54.40 16.46
N ALA A 312 -37.08 -53.82 16.37
CA ALA A 312 -38.28 -54.06 17.22
C ALA A 312 -39.23 -52.83 17.42
N PRO A 313 -40.55 -53.04 17.67
CA PRO A 313 -41.61 -52.07 17.36
C PRO A 313 -42.30 -51.44 18.59
N GLY A 314 -42.92 -50.27 18.39
CA GLY A 314 -43.78 -49.67 19.41
C GLY A 314 -44.66 -48.53 18.86
N ARG A 315 -45.85 -48.89 18.38
CA ARG A 315 -46.95 -47.97 18.07
C ARG A 315 -47.32 -47.13 19.31
N HIS A 316 -47.61 -45.85 19.14
CA HIS A 316 -48.88 -45.20 19.50
C HIS A 316 -48.83 -43.72 19.10
N GLY A 317 -49.73 -43.33 18.21
CA GLY A 317 -49.85 -41.95 17.73
C GLY A 317 -50.51 -41.01 18.74
N LYS A 318 -50.20 -39.72 18.58
CA LYS A 318 -51.08 -38.57 18.83
C LYS A 318 -50.51 -37.33 18.13
N PRO A 319 -51.37 -36.34 17.78
CA PRO A 319 -51.16 -35.47 16.63
C PRO A 319 -50.46 -34.15 16.96
N LEU A 320 -49.84 -33.58 15.92
CA LEU A 320 -49.74 -32.15 15.59
C LEU A 320 -49.87 -31.19 16.79
N ALA A 321 -48.75 -30.86 17.41
CA ALA A 321 -48.61 -29.65 18.19
C ALA A 321 -47.26 -29.01 17.86
N ALA A 322 -47.33 -27.73 17.49
CA ALA A 322 -46.23 -26.86 17.18
C ALA A 322 -45.12 -26.94 18.23
N ASN A 323 -43.93 -27.37 17.80
CA ASN A 323 -42.72 -27.30 18.59
C ASN A 323 -41.69 -26.48 17.82
N VAL A 324 -41.96 -25.18 17.67
CA VAL A 324 -40.94 -24.18 17.33
C VAL A 324 -40.35 -23.72 18.66
N THR A 325 -39.60 -24.61 19.30
CA THR A 325 -38.75 -24.27 20.44
C THR A 325 -37.36 -23.94 19.94
N GLY A 326 -36.91 -22.74 20.27
CA GLY A 326 -35.51 -22.45 20.53
C GLY A 326 -34.69 -22.13 19.29
N ASN A 327 -34.73 -20.86 18.90
CA ASN A 327 -33.55 -20.00 18.76
C ASN A 327 -32.20 -20.73 18.61
N VAL A 328 -32.02 -21.46 17.51
CA VAL A 328 -30.68 -21.81 17.01
C VAL A 328 -30.28 -20.62 16.15
N PRO A 329 -29.29 -19.80 16.55
CA PRO A 329 -28.79 -18.76 15.67
C PRO A 329 -28.36 -19.45 14.38
N ILE A 330 -28.90 -18.98 13.26
CA ILE A 330 -28.36 -19.29 11.94
C ILE A 330 -26.96 -18.67 11.94
N VAL A 331 -25.99 -19.45 12.40
CA VAL A 331 -24.59 -19.14 12.21
C VAL A 331 -24.40 -19.29 10.70
N LEU A 332 -24.45 -18.17 9.97
CA LEU A 332 -23.75 -18.03 8.70
C LEU A 332 -22.31 -18.41 9.00
N ARG A 333 -22.01 -19.71 8.84
CA ARG A 333 -20.64 -20.14 8.69
C ARG A 333 -20.27 -19.66 7.30
N ASP A 334 -19.66 -18.48 7.26
CA ASP A 334 -18.89 -17.96 6.11
C ASP A 334 -17.62 -18.80 5.93
N LYS A 335 -17.80 -20.12 5.82
CA LYS A 335 -16.87 -20.91 5.03
C LYS A 335 -17.35 -20.64 3.61
N PRO A 336 -16.65 -19.82 2.80
CA PRO A 336 -16.92 -19.82 1.38
C PRO A 336 -16.89 -21.28 0.98
N LEU A 337 -18.03 -21.81 0.54
CA LEU A 337 -18.04 -23.08 -0.15
C LEU A 337 -16.99 -22.89 -1.23
N GLU A 338 -15.84 -23.54 -1.10
CA GLU A 338 -14.79 -23.51 -2.11
C GLU A 338 -15.46 -23.97 -3.39
N ALA A 339 -15.94 -23.01 -4.17
CA ALA A 339 -16.74 -23.28 -5.35
C ALA A 339 -15.84 -24.14 -6.23
N VAL A 340 -16.25 -25.37 -6.50
CA VAL A 340 -15.37 -26.34 -7.15
C VAL A 340 -14.85 -25.72 -8.45
N LYS A 341 -13.53 -25.52 -8.53
CA LYS A 341 -12.87 -24.96 -9.72
C LYS A 341 -13.19 -25.85 -10.92
N SER A 342 -14.11 -25.40 -11.77
CA SER A 342 -14.68 -26.20 -12.86
C SER A 342 -14.27 -25.70 -14.25
N LEU A 343 -13.83 -24.45 -14.39
CA LEU A 343 -13.35 -23.90 -15.66
C LEU A 343 -11.87 -24.24 -15.88
N LYS A 344 -11.54 -24.90 -17.00
CA LYS A 344 -10.15 -25.17 -17.38
C LYS A 344 -9.65 -24.11 -18.36
N CYS A 345 -8.48 -23.55 -18.10
CA CYS A 345 -7.81 -22.63 -19.03
C CYS A 345 -7.42 -23.37 -20.33
N GLY A 346 -7.76 -22.80 -21.49
CA GLY A 346 -7.41 -23.35 -22.80
C GLY A 346 -5.91 -23.36 -23.09
N GLU A 347 -5.16 -22.41 -22.53
CA GLU A 347 -3.71 -22.26 -22.76
C GLU A 347 -2.88 -23.19 -21.87
N CYS A 348 -3.13 -23.20 -20.54
CA CYS A 348 -2.30 -23.94 -19.58
C CYS A 348 -3.00 -25.12 -18.88
N GLY A 349 -4.30 -25.32 -19.09
CA GLY A 349 -5.07 -26.42 -18.50
C GLY A 349 -5.36 -26.31 -16.99
N ALA A 350 -4.97 -25.23 -16.33
CA ALA A 350 -5.28 -25.01 -14.91
C ALA A 350 -6.79 -24.87 -14.68
N ALA A 351 -7.29 -25.40 -13.56
CA ALA A 351 -8.67 -25.21 -13.12
C ALA A 351 -8.80 -23.86 -12.40
N ASN A 352 -9.83 -23.07 -12.72
CA ASN A 352 -10.12 -21.74 -12.19
C ASN A 352 -11.59 -21.68 -11.72
N TYR A 353 -11.94 -20.62 -10.98
CA TYR A 353 -13.31 -20.42 -10.52
C TYR A 353 -14.21 -19.92 -11.67
N PRO A 354 -15.51 -20.29 -11.71
CA PRO A 354 -16.46 -19.79 -12.72
C PRO A 354 -16.61 -18.26 -12.76
N THR A 355 -16.25 -17.57 -11.66
CA THR A 355 -16.34 -16.11 -11.52
C THR A 355 -15.10 -15.38 -12.02
N GLU A 356 -14.03 -16.08 -12.39
CA GLU A 356 -12.77 -15.48 -12.83
C GLU A 356 -12.76 -15.27 -14.34
N TRP A 357 -12.25 -14.11 -14.75
CA TRP A 357 -12.13 -13.73 -16.17
C TRP A 357 -10.78 -14.10 -16.77
N TYR A 358 -9.77 -14.31 -15.92
CA TYR A 358 -8.39 -14.62 -16.30
C TYR A 358 -7.89 -15.81 -15.52
N CYS A 359 -7.04 -16.62 -16.15
CA CYS A 359 -6.44 -17.76 -15.48
C CYS A 359 -5.43 -17.31 -14.41
N GLU A 360 -5.59 -17.78 -13.16
CA GLU A 360 -4.68 -17.48 -12.04
C GLU A 360 -3.21 -17.91 -12.32
N ARG A 361 -3.00 -18.86 -13.23
CA ARG A 361 -1.67 -19.43 -13.51
C ARG A 361 -0.93 -18.76 -14.66
N CYS A 362 -1.62 -18.41 -15.75
CA CYS A 362 -0.98 -17.88 -16.96
C CYS A 362 -1.53 -16.52 -17.42
N GLY A 363 -2.57 -15.98 -16.78
CA GLY A 363 -3.16 -14.69 -17.12
C GLY A 363 -4.00 -14.66 -18.41
N SER A 364 -4.16 -15.80 -19.09
CA SER A 364 -4.98 -15.87 -20.31
C SER A 364 -6.46 -15.74 -19.99
N GLU A 365 -7.21 -15.08 -20.87
CA GLU A 365 -8.67 -14.91 -20.76
C GLU A 365 -9.39 -16.27 -20.77
N LEU A 366 -10.27 -16.49 -19.79
CA LEU A 366 -11.11 -17.69 -19.71
C LEU A 366 -12.32 -17.45 -20.62
N ALA A 367 -12.22 -17.86 -21.88
CA ALA A 367 -13.31 -17.74 -22.84
C ALA A 367 -14.59 -18.35 -22.27
N SER A 368 -15.60 -17.49 -22.03
CA SER A 368 -16.94 -17.90 -21.61
C SER A 368 -17.60 -18.63 -22.78
N LEU A 369 -17.46 -19.95 -22.82
CA LEU A 369 -18.09 -20.84 -23.80
C LEU A 369 -19.53 -21.16 -23.42
#